data_AF-A0A9E2AZB9-F1
#
_entry.id   AF-A0A9E2AZB9-F1
#
_cell.length_a   1.000
_cell.length_b   1.000
_cell.length_c   1.000
_cell.angle_alpha   90.00
_cell.angle_beta   90.00
_cell.angle_gamma   90.00
#
_symmetry.space_group_name_H-M   'P 1'
#
loop_
_entity.id
_entity.type
_entity.pdbx_description
1 polymer ?
#
loop_
_entity_poly.entity_id
_entity_poly.type
_entity_poly.pdbx_seq_one_letter_code
_entity_poly.pdbx_strand_id
1 'polypeptide(L)'
;MLSFIKEHVWQILLGLNYLLAVIAAGTILLKKVNPTKTITYIIVLLVFPFVGLVVYYLFGQEYRKTKIFDRKKVLNQKVIKRIKEEMELSDQDIKKVEEQLDQQSKVVELIYNSENSPLTINNQVEVLKNGEEKFKILVEDLNSAEHHIHLEYFIVKDDDLGRTILDILIEKSKDGLDIKLIVDDVGSKISSQYKSKLKESGVKLYPFMPVRFPKFTGKMNYRDHRKIVVIDGIIGYVGGINISNEYSNAKNDNYWRDTHLRIEG
;
A
#
# COMPACT_ATOMS: atom_id res chain seq x y z
N MET A 1 37.88 35.29 -28.33
CA MET A 1 36.88 34.25 -27.95
C MET A 1 37.45 33.29 -26.90
N LEU A 2 38.55 32.60 -27.17
CA LEU A 2 39.21 31.69 -26.18
C LEU A 2 39.76 32.41 -24.94
N SER A 3 40.24 33.65 -25.08
CA SER A 3 40.71 34.50 -23.96
C SER A 3 39.58 34.87 -23.00
N PHE A 4 38.47 35.38 -23.54
CA PHE A 4 37.26 35.71 -22.79
C PHE A 4 36.72 34.48 -22.03
N ILE A 5 36.67 33.32 -22.68
CA ILE A 5 36.22 32.08 -22.02
C ILE A 5 37.14 31.75 -20.84
N LYS A 6 38.47 31.86 -21.01
CA LYS A 6 39.45 31.59 -19.94
C LYS A 6 39.35 32.56 -18.77
N GLU A 7 39.07 33.84 -19.03
CA GLU A 7 38.92 34.85 -17.98
C GLU A 7 37.60 34.70 -17.21
N HIS A 8 36.55 34.22 -17.85
CA HIS A 8 35.21 34.11 -17.28
C HIS A 8 34.75 32.68 -16.96
N VAL A 9 35.64 31.67 -16.99
CA VAL A 9 35.31 30.25 -16.77
C VAL A 9 34.45 30.06 -15.53
N TRP A 10 34.84 30.64 -14.40
CA TRP A 10 34.12 30.46 -13.14
C TRP A 10 32.71 31.04 -13.15
N GLN A 11 32.51 32.19 -13.80
CA GLN A 11 31.19 32.82 -13.93
C GLN A 11 30.29 32.01 -14.85
N ILE A 12 30.85 31.49 -15.95
CA ILE A 12 30.15 30.61 -16.89
C ILE A 12 29.74 29.30 -16.19
N LEU A 13 30.64 28.67 -15.44
CA LEU A 13 30.36 27.44 -14.68
C LEU A 13 29.31 27.66 -13.60
N LEU A 14 29.38 28.78 -12.87
CA LEU A 14 28.41 29.13 -11.84
C LEU A 14 27.03 29.40 -12.46
N GLY A 15 26.96 30.13 -13.57
CA GLY A 15 25.73 30.37 -14.32
C GLY A 15 25.10 29.07 -14.82
N LEU A 16 25.92 28.16 -15.38
CA LEU A 16 25.46 26.84 -15.80
C LEU A 16 24.95 25.99 -14.63
N ASN A 17 25.65 26.02 -13.49
CA ASN A 17 25.21 25.33 -12.28
C ASN A 17 23.83 25.80 -11.82
N TYR A 18 23.59 27.11 -11.74
CA TYR A 18 22.28 27.63 -11.31
C TYR A 18 21.19 27.37 -12.34
N LEU A 19 21.49 27.40 -13.63
CA LEU A 19 20.54 26.98 -14.66
C LEU A 19 20.11 25.52 -14.45
N LEU A 20 21.07 24.61 -14.23
CA LEU A 20 20.80 23.21 -13.91
C LEU A 20 20.04 23.05 -12.59
N ALA A 21 20.36 23.86 -11.58
CA ALA A 21 19.67 23.86 -10.28
C ALA A 21 18.21 24.30 -10.41
N VAL A 22 17.90 25.30 -11.23
CA VAL A 22 16.52 25.75 -11.51
C VAL A 22 15.75 24.66 -12.25
N ILE A 23 16.34 24.04 -13.27
CA ILE A 23 15.72 22.90 -13.98
C ILE A 23 15.45 21.76 -12.99
N ALA A 24 16.44 21.41 -12.16
CA ALA A 24 16.29 20.38 -11.13
C ALA A 24 15.17 20.73 -10.14
N ALA A 25 15.14 21.95 -9.60
CA ALA A 25 14.08 22.43 -8.70
C ALA A 25 12.69 22.33 -9.35
N GLY A 26 12.55 22.77 -10.61
CA GLY A 26 11.33 22.63 -11.38
C GLY A 26 10.90 21.16 -11.52
N THR A 27 11.84 20.26 -11.83
CA THR A 27 11.53 18.83 -11.93
C THR A 27 11.08 18.20 -10.61
N ILE A 28 11.62 18.66 -9.47
CA ILE A 28 11.25 18.17 -8.14
C ILE A 28 9.83 18.64 -7.79
N LEU A 29 9.51 19.92 -8.04
CA LEU A 29 8.19 20.47 -7.81
C LEU A 29 7.12 19.74 -8.63
N LEU A 30 7.43 19.41 -9.89
CA LEU A 30 6.53 18.64 -10.75
C LEU A 30 6.37 17.17 -10.32
N LYS A 31 7.33 16.61 -9.57
CA LYS A 31 7.33 15.18 -9.19
C LYS A 31 6.42 14.80 -8.02
N LYS A 32 5.56 15.69 -7.50
CA LYS A 32 4.64 15.42 -6.36
C LYS A 32 5.32 14.68 -5.20
N VAL A 33 6.59 14.98 -4.93
CA VAL A 33 7.35 14.38 -3.82
C VAL A 33 6.96 15.06 -2.52
N ASN A 34 7.20 14.40 -1.39
CA ASN A 34 6.95 14.95 -0.05
C ASN A 34 7.44 16.41 0.07
N PRO A 35 6.58 17.37 0.49
CA PRO A 35 6.89 18.80 0.52
C PRO A 35 8.15 19.15 1.31
N THR A 36 8.39 18.47 2.44
CA THR A 36 9.58 18.68 3.28
C THR A 36 10.84 18.31 2.50
N LYS A 37 10.86 17.14 1.85
CA LYS A 37 12.00 16.72 1.02
C LYS A 37 12.23 17.67 -0.15
N THR A 38 11.15 18.11 -0.81
CA THR A 38 11.21 19.05 -1.92
C THR A 38 11.88 20.36 -1.49
N ILE A 39 11.43 20.95 -0.38
CA ILE A 39 12.02 22.18 0.17
C ILE A 39 13.49 21.95 0.57
N THR A 40 13.82 20.84 1.23
CA THR A 40 15.21 20.51 1.60
C THR A 40 16.12 20.47 0.37
N TYR A 41 15.72 19.79 -0.71
CA TYR A 41 16.53 19.72 -1.92
C TYR A 41 16.65 21.07 -2.63
N ILE A 42 15.58 21.88 -2.67
CA ILE A 42 15.62 23.23 -3.24
C ILE A 42 16.60 24.11 -2.46
N ILE A 43 16.54 24.09 -1.12
CA ILE A 43 17.48 24.86 -0.27
C ILE A 43 18.92 24.41 -0.53
N VAL A 44 19.18 23.10 -0.58
CA VAL A 44 20.52 22.56 -0.82
C VAL A 44 21.03 22.95 -2.22
N LEU A 45 20.16 22.93 -3.25
CA LEU A 45 20.49 23.35 -4.61
C LEU A 45 20.81 24.85 -4.73
N LEU A 46 20.17 25.70 -3.92
CA LEU A 46 20.38 27.15 -3.93
C LEU A 46 21.62 27.57 -3.12
N VAL A 47 21.81 26.98 -1.93
CA VAL A 47 22.84 27.40 -0.96
C VAL A 47 24.21 26.82 -1.30
N PHE A 48 24.27 25.60 -1.85
CA PHE A 48 25.53 24.91 -2.11
C PHE A 48 25.74 24.66 -3.62
N PRO A 49 26.37 25.60 -4.36
CA PRO A 49 26.64 25.40 -5.78
C PRO A 49 27.54 24.19 -6.01
N PHE A 50 27.31 23.47 -7.12
CA PHE A 50 27.93 22.19 -7.51
C PHE A 50 27.62 21.01 -6.58
N VAL A 51 27.86 21.16 -5.28
CA VAL A 51 27.61 20.13 -4.26
C VAL A 51 26.12 19.77 -4.21
N GLY A 52 25.24 20.77 -4.28
CA GLY A 52 23.80 20.55 -4.25
C GLY A 52 23.28 19.70 -5.42
N LEU A 53 23.86 19.86 -6.61
CA LEU A 53 23.52 19.02 -7.78
C LEU A 53 23.98 17.57 -7.58
N VAL A 54 25.17 17.36 -7.01
CA VAL A 54 25.69 16.01 -6.69
C VAL A 54 24.80 15.33 -5.64
N VAL A 55 24.44 16.06 -4.57
CA VAL A 55 23.53 15.55 -3.52
C VAL A 55 22.16 15.23 -4.11
N TYR A 56 21.60 16.10 -4.95
CA TYR A 56 20.34 15.84 -5.64
C TYR A 56 20.41 14.60 -6.54
N TYR A 57 21.48 14.44 -7.31
CA TYR A 57 21.65 13.29 -8.19
C TYR A 57 21.71 11.96 -7.41
N LEU A 58 22.47 11.93 -6.30
CA LEU A 58 22.66 10.72 -5.50
C LEU A 58 21.45 10.36 -4.63
N PHE A 59 20.78 11.35 -4.04
CA PHE A 59 19.74 11.13 -3.02
C PHE A 59 18.34 11.61 -3.43
N GLY A 60 18.24 12.60 -4.31
CA GLY A 60 16.97 13.18 -4.74
C GLY A 60 16.22 12.36 -5.80
N GLN A 61 16.93 11.51 -6.54
CA GLN A 61 16.33 10.68 -7.57
C GLN A 61 15.92 9.29 -7.06
N GLU A 62 14.65 9.12 -6.68
CA GLU A 62 14.08 7.80 -6.31
C GLU A 62 13.84 6.87 -7.54
N TYR A 63 14.77 6.82 -8.50
CA TYR A 63 14.60 6.25 -9.86
C TYR A 63 14.15 4.78 -9.92
N ARG A 64 14.52 3.97 -8.91
CA ARG A 64 14.17 2.53 -8.89
C ARG A 64 12.72 2.25 -8.50
N LYS A 65 12.04 3.18 -7.81
CA LYS A 65 10.65 2.97 -7.38
C LYS A 65 9.67 3.19 -8.51
N THR A 66 9.80 4.30 -9.24
CA THR A 66 8.86 4.69 -10.30
C THR A 66 8.70 3.58 -11.34
N LYS A 67 9.80 2.97 -11.81
CA LYS A 67 9.75 1.93 -12.86
C LYS A 67 9.00 0.65 -12.47
N ILE A 68 9.02 0.24 -11.19
CA ILE A 68 8.30 -0.96 -10.72
C ILE A 68 6.81 -0.66 -10.55
N PHE A 69 6.48 0.47 -9.92
CA PHE A 69 5.09 0.86 -9.69
C PHE A 69 4.37 1.30 -10.97
N ASP A 70 5.07 1.97 -11.90
CA ASP A 70 4.51 2.38 -13.20
C ASP A 70 4.13 1.17 -14.06
N ARG A 71 4.94 0.11 -14.06
CA ARG A 71 4.63 -1.13 -14.80
C ARG A 71 3.38 -1.83 -14.24
N LYS A 72 3.23 -1.88 -12.91
CA LYS A 72 2.00 -2.37 -12.27
C LYS A 72 0.80 -1.48 -12.62
N LYS A 73 0.99 -0.16 -12.69
CA LYS A 73 -0.05 0.80 -13.04
C LYS A 73 -0.63 0.54 -14.43
N VAL A 74 0.22 0.27 -15.42
CA VAL A 74 -0.22 -0.04 -16.80
C VAL A 74 -0.98 -1.38 -16.89
N LEU A 75 -0.50 -2.43 -16.21
CA LEU A 75 -1.19 -3.74 -16.20
C LEU A 75 -2.55 -3.68 -15.52
N ASN A 76 -2.66 -2.93 -14.42
CA ASN A 76 -3.93 -2.79 -13.70
C ASN A 76 -4.92 -1.84 -14.39
N GLN A 77 -4.48 -0.90 -15.22
CA GLN A 77 -5.38 0.10 -15.81
C GLN A 77 -6.53 -0.52 -16.62
N LYS A 78 -6.29 -1.58 -17.38
CA LYS A 78 -7.36 -2.26 -18.13
C LYS A 78 -8.38 -2.93 -17.21
N VAL A 79 -7.90 -3.61 -16.16
CA VAL A 79 -8.75 -4.29 -15.17
C VAL A 79 -9.54 -3.26 -14.37
N ILE A 80 -8.88 -2.19 -13.89
CA ILE A 80 -9.52 -1.08 -13.17
C ILE A 80 -10.57 -0.41 -14.05
N LYS A 81 -10.27 -0.15 -15.34
CA LYS A 81 -11.24 0.44 -16.27
C LYS A 81 -12.46 -0.46 -16.44
N ARG A 82 -12.25 -1.77 -16.60
CA ARG A 82 -13.34 -2.75 -16.72
C ARG A 82 -14.22 -2.78 -15.47
N ILE A 83 -13.61 -2.90 -14.29
CA ILE A 83 -14.33 -2.92 -13.01
C ILE A 83 -15.12 -1.62 -12.85
N LYS A 84 -14.55 -0.47 -13.24
CA LYS A 84 -15.26 0.81 -13.23
C LYS A 84 -16.48 0.80 -14.15
N GLU A 85 -16.33 0.36 -15.39
CA GLU A 85 -17.44 0.26 -16.35
C GLU A 85 -18.53 -0.68 -15.85
N GLU A 86 -18.17 -1.78 -15.18
CA GLU A 86 -19.11 -2.72 -14.57
C GLU A 86 -19.77 -2.16 -13.29
N MET A 87 -19.12 -1.24 -12.59
CA MET A 87 -19.59 -0.59 -11.36
C MET A 87 -20.15 0.82 -11.57
N GLU A 88 -20.31 1.25 -12.82
CA GLU A 88 -20.87 2.57 -13.11
C GLU A 88 -22.33 2.62 -12.66
N LEU A 89 -22.64 3.57 -11.77
CA LEU A 89 -23.98 3.77 -11.25
C LEU A 89 -24.88 4.39 -12.32
N SER A 90 -26.14 3.97 -12.35
CA SER A 90 -27.14 4.63 -13.19
C SER A 90 -27.44 6.04 -12.67
N ASP A 91 -27.92 6.93 -13.54
CA ASP A 91 -28.37 8.28 -13.15
C ASP A 91 -29.42 8.26 -12.02
N GLN A 92 -30.23 7.19 -11.96
CA GLN A 92 -31.21 7.01 -10.90
C GLN A 92 -30.56 6.66 -9.56
N ASP A 93 -29.53 5.81 -9.58
CA ASP A 93 -28.81 5.42 -8.36
C ASP A 93 -27.99 6.59 -7.82
N ILE A 94 -27.38 7.39 -8.71
CA ILE A 94 -26.67 8.61 -8.33
C ILE A 94 -27.62 9.57 -7.60
N LYS A 95 -28.82 9.82 -8.13
CA LYS A 95 -29.81 10.68 -7.47
C LYS A 95 -30.22 10.17 -6.08
N LYS A 96 -30.47 8.87 -5.95
CA LYS A 96 -30.81 8.26 -4.65
C LYS A 96 -29.68 8.43 -3.64
N VAL A 97 -28.44 8.23 -4.07
CA VAL A 97 -27.25 8.42 -3.24
C VAL A 97 -27.11 9.88 -2.82
N GLU A 98 -27.28 10.83 -3.74
CA GLU A 98 -27.21 12.27 -3.43
C GLU A 98 -28.29 12.69 -2.42
N GLU A 99 -29.52 12.19 -2.57
CA GLU A 99 -30.61 12.42 -1.62
C GLU A 99 -30.31 11.86 -0.22
N GLN A 100 -29.63 10.70 -0.13
CA GLN A 100 -29.26 10.08 1.15
C GLN A 100 -28.06 10.73 1.82
N LEU A 101 -27.08 11.19 1.03
CA LEU A 101 -25.80 11.70 1.54
C LEU A 101 -25.79 13.21 1.82
N ASP A 102 -26.74 13.97 1.27
CA ASP A 102 -26.82 15.43 1.40
C ASP A 102 -25.44 16.09 1.16
N GLN A 103 -24.87 16.82 2.14
CA GLN A 103 -23.55 17.48 2.02
C GLN A 103 -22.37 16.52 1.85
N GLN A 104 -22.54 15.21 2.10
CA GLN A 104 -21.47 14.20 1.99
C GLN A 104 -21.25 13.73 0.55
N SER A 105 -22.14 14.08 -0.39
CA SER A 105 -21.97 13.83 -1.83
C SER A 105 -20.63 14.32 -2.39
N LYS A 106 -20.12 15.45 -1.88
CA LYS A 106 -18.80 15.99 -2.25
C LYS A 106 -17.63 15.08 -1.88
N VAL A 107 -17.78 14.26 -0.83
CA VAL A 107 -16.74 13.30 -0.41
C VAL A 107 -16.66 12.15 -1.43
N VAL A 108 -17.79 11.70 -1.96
CA VAL A 108 -17.84 10.69 -3.02
C VAL A 108 -17.09 11.17 -4.25
N GLU A 109 -17.38 12.39 -4.70
CA GLU A 109 -16.69 13.01 -5.83
C GLU A 109 -15.18 13.15 -5.57
N LEU A 110 -14.79 13.59 -4.37
CA LEU A 110 -13.39 13.70 -3.98
C LEU A 110 -12.65 12.36 -4.03
N ILE A 111 -13.27 11.29 -3.50
CA ILE A 111 -12.69 9.93 -3.50
C ILE A 111 -12.54 9.42 -4.94
N TYR A 112 -13.57 9.62 -5.77
CA TYR A 112 -13.52 9.22 -7.18
C TYR A 112 -12.39 9.93 -7.94
N ASN A 113 -12.29 11.25 -7.78
CA ASN A 113 -11.30 12.06 -8.51
C ASN A 113 -9.87 11.88 -7.99
N SER A 114 -9.68 11.51 -6.72
CA SER A 114 -8.35 11.30 -6.14
C SER A 114 -7.78 9.91 -6.43
N GLU A 115 -8.56 8.86 -6.19
CA GLU A 115 -8.08 7.47 -6.21
C GLU A 115 -8.71 6.63 -7.31
N ASN A 116 -9.56 7.21 -8.17
CA ASN A 116 -10.28 6.47 -9.21
C ASN A 116 -11.13 5.32 -8.63
N SER A 117 -11.66 5.49 -7.42
CA SER A 117 -12.50 4.48 -6.76
C SER A 117 -13.98 4.78 -7.03
N PRO A 118 -14.70 3.93 -7.79
CA PRO A 118 -16.13 4.10 -7.98
C PRO A 118 -16.89 3.91 -6.67
N LEU A 119 -18.03 4.59 -6.54
CA LEU A 119 -18.98 4.31 -5.47
C LEU A 119 -19.73 3.01 -5.79
N THR A 120 -19.85 2.13 -4.81
CA THR A 120 -20.68 0.94 -4.91
C THR A 120 -21.90 1.08 -4.00
N ILE A 121 -23.01 0.46 -4.39
CA ILE A 121 -24.26 0.45 -3.62
C ILE A 121 -24.61 -0.98 -3.24
N ASN A 122 -25.58 -1.13 -2.33
CA ASN A 122 -26.09 -2.44 -1.87
C ASN A 122 -25.06 -3.32 -1.12
N ASN A 123 -23.99 -2.73 -0.59
CA ASN A 123 -23.08 -3.44 0.31
C ASN A 123 -23.66 -3.49 1.72
N GLN A 124 -23.51 -4.63 2.38
CA GLN A 124 -23.65 -4.73 3.83
C GLN A 124 -22.29 -4.45 4.47
N VAL A 125 -22.24 -3.49 5.41
CA VAL A 125 -21.02 -3.11 6.11
C VAL A 125 -21.20 -3.35 7.61
N GLU A 126 -20.34 -4.18 8.18
CA GLU A 126 -20.27 -4.43 9.60
C GLU A 126 -19.01 -3.79 10.19
N VAL A 127 -19.20 -2.99 11.24
CA VAL A 127 -18.10 -2.35 11.98
C VAL A 127 -17.65 -3.26 13.10
N LEU A 128 -16.44 -3.77 12.98
CA LEU A 128 -15.81 -4.69 13.90
C LEU A 128 -14.94 -3.92 14.88
N LYS A 129 -15.30 -3.98 16.17
CA LYS A 129 -14.59 -3.27 17.23
C LYS A 129 -13.53 -4.19 17.80
N ASN A 130 -12.28 -3.77 17.65
CA ASN A 130 -11.09 -4.47 18.15
C ASN A 130 -10.94 -5.89 17.58
N GLY A 131 -9.94 -6.64 18.05
CA GLY A 131 -9.63 -7.94 17.47
C GLY A 131 -10.59 -9.04 17.88
N GLU A 132 -11.18 -8.95 19.07
CA GLU A 132 -12.09 -9.95 19.64
C GLU A 132 -13.26 -10.25 18.69
N GLU A 133 -13.95 -9.21 18.22
CA GLU A 133 -15.03 -9.34 17.24
C GLU A 133 -14.49 -9.74 15.87
N LYS A 134 -13.42 -9.07 15.43
CA LYS A 134 -12.86 -9.26 14.09
C LYS A 134 -12.38 -10.69 13.85
N PHE A 135 -11.63 -11.27 14.78
CA PHE A 135 -11.04 -12.60 14.58
C PHE A 135 -12.08 -13.70 14.67
N LYS A 136 -13.11 -13.53 15.51
CA LYS A 136 -14.24 -14.47 15.56
C LYS A 136 -14.91 -14.58 14.18
N ILE A 137 -15.34 -13.44 13.64
CA ILE A 137 -16.07 -13.41 12.36
C ILE A 137 -15.15 -13.81 11.19
N LEU A 138 -13.90 -13.35 11.19
CA LEU A 138 -12.94 -13.73 10.14
C LEU A 138 -12.72 -15.25 10.11
N VAL A 139 -12.60 -15.92 11.26
CA VAL A 139 -12.43 -17.38 11.31
C VAL A 139 -13.68 -18.09 10.76
N GLU A 140 -14.87 -17.61 11.07
CA GLU A 140 -16.13 -18.16 10.53
C GLU A 140 -16.19 -18.03 8.99
N ASP A 141 -15.86 -16.86 8.45
CA ASP A 141 -15.87 -16.62 7.01
C ASP A 141 -14.77 -17.41 6.27
N LEU A 142 -13.56 -17.49 6.83
CA LEU A 142 -12.47 -18.29 6.23
C LEU A 142 -12.82 -19.78 6.16
N ASN A 143 -13.51 -20.30 7.19
CA ASN A 143 -13.99 -21.68 7.18
C ASN A 143 -15.14 -21.91 6.21
N SER A 144 -15.92 -20.87 5.89
CA SER A 144 -17.05 -20.96 4.97
C SER A 144 -16.65 -20.74 3.50
N ALA A 145 -15.40 -20.32 3.24
CA ALA A 145 -14.91 -20.08 1.89
C ALA A 145 -14.99 -21.33 0.98
N GLU A 146 -15.35 -21.11 -0.29
CA GLU A 146 -15.60 -22.17 -1.28
C GLU A 146 -14.70 -22.10 -2.53
N HIS A 147 -14.22 -20.91 -2.92
CA HIS A 147 -13.50 -20.71 -4.19
C HIS A 147 -12.07 -20.18 -3.98
N HIS A 148 -11.91 -19.06 -3.29
CA HIS A 148 -10.60 -18.44 -3.13
C HIS A 148 -10.51 -17.55 -1.88
N ILE A 149 -9.29 -17.45 -1.34
CA ILE A 149 -8.98 -16.54 -0.23
C ILE A 149 -7.69 -15.78 -0.57
N HIS A 150 -7.79 -14.45 -0.63
CA HIS A 150 -6.65 -13.58 -0.86
C HIS A 150 -6.43 -12.67 0.35
N LEU A 151 -5.21 -12.66 0.89
CA LEU A 151 -4.86 -11.84 2.06
C LEU A 151 -3.62 -10.98 1.75
N GLU A 152 -3.64 -9.74 2.24
CA GLU A 152 -2.49 -8.82 2.24
C GLU A 152 -2.37 -8.20 3.64
N TYR A 153 -1.27 -8.43 4.35
CA TYR A 153 -1.07 -7.97 5.72
C TYR A 153 0.33 -7.43 5.98
N PHE A 154 0.39 -6.32 6.72
CA PHE A 154 1.66 -5.80 7.26
C PHE A 154 2.28 -6.75 8.28
N ILE A 155 1.52 -7.16 9.31
CA ILE A 155 2.03 -8.06 10.35
C ILE A 155 1.23 -9.35 10.33
N VAL A 156 1.94 -10.46 10.11
CA VAL A 156 1.51 -11.82 10.38
C VAL A 156 2.57 -12.48 11.25
N LYS A 157 2.17 -12.95 12.43
CA LYS A 157 3.01 -13.78 13.32
C LYS A 157 2.47 -15.20 13.35
N ASP A 158 3.33 -16.18 13.57
CA ASP A 158 2.91 -17.57 13.81
C ASP A 158 2.82 -17.87 15.33
N ASP A 159 2.13 -16.99 16.05
CA ASP A 159 1.67 -17.18 17.43
C ASP A 159 0.32 -17.92 17.48
N ASP A 160 -0.29 -18.09 18.65
CA ASP A 160 -1.50 -18.92 18.81
C ASP A 160 -2.64 -18.51 17.86
N LEU A 161 -2.94 -17.20 17.79
CA LEU A 161 -3.94 -16.65 16.88
C LEU A 161 -3.50 -16.81 15.42
N GLY A 162 -2.26 -16.43 15.11
CA GLY A 162 -1.77 -16.48 13.75
C GLY A 162 -1.74 -17.89 13.18
N ARG A 163 -1.36 -18.88 13.99
CA ARG A 163 -1.40 -20.30 13.62
C ARG A 163 -2.82 -20.75 13.32
N THR A 164 -3.80 -20.36 14.14
CA THR A 164 -5.22 -20.67 13.89
C THR A 164 -5.63 -20.24 12.48
N ILE A 165 -5.31 -19.00 12.09
CA ILE A 165 -5.63 -18.50 10.74
C ILE A 165 -4.80 -19.20 9.66
N LEU A 166 -3.48 -19.34 9.85
CA LEU A 166 -2.60 -19.97 8.87
C LEU A 166 -2.94 -21.44 8.63
N ASP A 167 -3.36 -22.17 9.66
CA ASP A 167 -3.76 -23.57 9.57
C ASP A 167 -5.09 -23.69 8.79
N ILE A 168 -6.06 -22.78 8.97
CA ILE A 168 -7.27 -22.73 8.12
C ILE A 168 -6.90 -22.53 6.65
N LEU A 169 -5.97 -21.61 6.35
CA LEU A 169 -5.51 -21.40 4.97
C LEU A 169 -4.82 -22.65 4.38
N ILE A 170 -4.07 -23.38 5.20
CA ILE A 170 -3.45 -24.64 4.81
C ILE A 170 -4.51 -25.68 4.45
N GLU A 171 -5.51 -25.89 5.31
CA GLU A 171 -6.57 -26.87 5.06
C GLU A 171 -7.42 -26.49 3.85
N LYS A 172 -7.85 -25.23 3.72
CA LYS A 172 -8.59 -24.75 2.54
C LYS A 172 -7.80 -24.89 1.24
N SER A 173 -6.48 -24.67 1.29
CA SER A 173 -5.62 -24.91 0.13
C SER A 173 -5.55 -26.39 -0.26
N LYS A 174 -5.56 -27.31 0.71
CA LYS A 174 -5.62 -28.76 0.45
C LYS A 174 -6.98 -29.19 -0.11
N ASP A 175 -8.05 -28.51 0.27
CA ASP A 175 -9.39 -28.68 -0.29
C ASP A 175 -9.50 -28.15 -1.74
N GLY A 176 -8.46 -27.48 -2.24
CA GLY A 176 -8.35 -27.05 -3.64
C GLY A 176 -8.63 -25.57 -3.89
N LEU A 177 -8.85 -24.76 -2.85
CA LEU A 177 -9.10 -23.32 -3.01
C LEU A 177 -7.84 -22.57 -3.46
N ASP A 178 -7.99 -21.51 -4.27
CA ASP A 178 -6.87 -20.64 -4.65
C ASP A 178 -6.55 -19.67 -3.51
N ILE A 179 -5.51 -19.99 -2.73
CA ILE A 179 -5.07 -19.17 -1.61
C ILE A 179 -3.85 -18.35 -1.98
N LYS A 180 -3.94 -17.02 -1.82
CA LYS A 180 -2.80 -16.09 -1.98
C LYS A 180 -2.60 -15.30 -0.70
N LEU A 181 -1.36 -15.28 -0.21
CA LEU A 181 -0.99 -14.56 1.00
C LEU A 181 0.21 -13.66 0.70
N ILE A 182 -0.01 -12.35 0.80
CA ILE A 182 1.03 -11.32 0.74
C ILE A 182 1.32 -10.86 2.17
N VAL A 183 2.59 -10.90 2.56
CA VAL A 183 3.03 -10.43 3.87
C VAL A 183 4.21 -9.49 3.76
N ASP A 184 4.24 -8.46 4.60
CA ASP A 184 5.40 -7.57 4.66
C ASP A 184 6.63 -8.31 5.21
N ASP A 185 7.71 -8.35 4.42
CA ASP A 185 8.95 -9.09 4.75
C ASP A 185 9.65 -8.63 6.04
N VAL A 186 9.43 -7.38 6.48
CA VAL A 186 10.07 -6.79 7.66
C VAL A 186 9.12 -6.78 8.85
N GLY A 187 7.83 -6.46 8.63
CA GLY A 187 6.82 -6.39 9.69
C GLY A 187 6.32 -7.76 10.15
N SER A 188 6.29 -8.75 9.28
CA SER A 188 5.80 -10.10 9.59
C SER A 188 6.89 -11.03 10.13
N LYS A 189 6.51 -11.90 11.07
CA LYS A 189 7.40 -12.88 11.70
C LYS A 189 6.75 -14.25 11.68
N ILE A 190 6.81 -14.89 10.51
CA ILE A 190 6.41 -16.29 10.31
C ILE A 190 7.69 -17.16 10.28
N SER A 191 7.75 -18.23 11.06
CA SER A 191 8.89 -19.15 11.04
C SER A 191 9.10 -19.80 9.67
N SER A 192 10.34 -20.16 9.37
CA SER A 192 10.67 -20.87 8.12
C SER A 192 9.89 -22.18 7.97
N GLN A 193 9.62 -22.86 9.09
CA GLN A 193 8.81 -24.09 9.11
C GLN A 193 7.37 -23.81 8.64
N TYR A 194 6.71 -22.79 9.19
CA TYR A 194 5.35 -22.43 8.76
C TYR A 194 5.29 -21.92 7.32
N LYS A 195 6.30 -21.14 6.90
CA LYS A 195 6.42 -20.73 5.49
C LYS A 195 6.55 -21.93 4.55
N SER A 196 7.24 -23.00 4.96
CA SER A 196 7.34 -24.24 4.19
C SER A 196 6.00 -24.95 4.13
N LYS A 197 5.35 -25.15 5.28
CA LYS A 197 4.03 -25.79 5.37
C LYS A 197 2.99 -25.13 4.47
N LEU A 198 2.90 -23.80 4.50
CA LEU A 198 2.00 -23.02 3.63
C LEU A 198 2.27 -23.30 2.15
N LYS A 199 3.53 -23.23 1.72
CA LYS A 199 3.89 -23.45 0.31
C LYS A 199 3.65 -24.89 -0.13
N GLU A 200 3.98 -25.85 0.74
CA GLU A 200 3.79 -27.29 0.48
C GLU A 200 2.31 -27.66 0.39
N SER A 201 1.43 -26.97 1.12
CA SER A 201 -0.02 -27.18 1.01
C SER A 201 -0.66 -26.51 -0.22
N GLY A 202 0.10 -25.73 -0.99
CA GLY A 202 -0.37 -25.03 -2.18
C GLY A 202 -0.63 -23.52 -2.00
N VAL A 203 -0.48 -22.98 -0.78
CA VAL A 203 -0.68 -21.55 -0.53
C VAL A 203 0.40 -20.73 -1.23
N LYS A 204 -0.03 -19.79 -2.08
CA LYS A 204 0.86 -18.89 -2.81
C LYS A 204 1.31 -17.73 -1.91
N LEU A 205 2.36 -17.97 -1.14
CA LEU A 205 2.96 -17.01 -0.20
C LEU A 205 4.00 -16.10 -0.89
N TYR A 206 3.78 -14.79 -0.83
CA TYR A 206 4.67 -13.77 -1.40
C TYR A 206 5.10 -12.70 -0.38
N PRO A 207 6.41 -12.45 -0.21
CA PRO A 207 6.87 -11.33 0.61
C PRO A 207 6.77 -10.01 -0.15
N PHE A 208 6.18 -8.98 0.46
CA PHE A 208 6.19 -7.62 -0.06
C PHE A 208 7.57 -6.97 0.18
N MET A 209 8.17 -6.47 -0.91
CA MET A 209 9.47 -5.81 -0.94
C MET A 209 10.54 -6.54 -0.10
N PRO A 210 10.98 -7.74 -0.51
CA PRO A 210 11.94 -8.54 0.24
C PRO A 210 13.26 -7.78 0.43
N VAL A 211 13.78 -7.77 1.66
CA VAL A 211 14.98 -7.03 2.03
C VAL A 211 16.05 -8.01 2.51
N ARG A 212 17.09 -8.22 1.69
CA ARG A 212 18.23 -9.08 2.06
C ARG A 212 19.02 -8.55 3.28
N PHE A 213 19.03 -7.23 3.49
CA PHE A 213 19.73 -6.57 4.60
C PHE A 213 18.85 -5.47 5.23
N PRO A 214 17.95 -5.81 6.17
CA PRO A 214 16.94 -4.88 6.69
C PRO A 214 17.51 -3.64 7.37
N LYS A 215 18.69 -3.76 8.01
CA LYS A 215 19.34 -2.67 8.77
C LYS A 215 20.05 -1.61 7.91
N PHE A 216 20.20 -1.81 6.59
CA PHE A 216 21.08 -0.97 5.75
C PHE A 216 20.39 -0.35 4.53
N THR A 217 19.06 -0.38 4.43
CA THR A 217 18.36 0.16 3.24
C THR A 217 17.23 1.13 3.59
N GLY A 218 17.18 2.28 2.90
CA GLY A 218 16.07 3.25 2.98
C GLY A 218 14.72 2.73 2.46
N LYS A 219 14.61 1.41 2.22
CA LYS A 219 13.36 0.69 1.91
C LYS A 219 12.48 0.49 3.15
N MET A 220 13.00 0.73 4.34
CA MET A 220 12.27 0.61 5.60
C MET A 220 11.04 1.53 5.68
N ASN A 221 11.07 2.68 4.98
CA ASN A 221 9.95 3.63 4.99
C ASN A 221 8.84 3.28 3.97
N TYR A 222 9.00 2.23 3.18
CA TYR A 222 8.05 1.83 2.12
C TYR A 222 7.66 0.38 2.37
N ARG A 223 6.81 0.20 3.38
CA ARG A 223 6.27 -1.10 3.78
C ARG A 223 4.82 -1.21 3.37
N ASP A 224 4.36 -2.43 3.21
CA ASP A 224 2.96 -2.70 2.97
C ASP A 224 2.20 -2.53 4.29
N HIS A 225 1.45 -1.43 4.42
CA HIS A 225 0.64 -1.18 5.60
C HIS A 225 -0.83 -1.55 5.42
N ARG A 226 -1.18 -2.31 4.37
CA ARG A 226 -2.55 -2.76 4.16
C ARG A 226 -2.87 -3.94 5.08
N LYS A 227 -4.17 -4.13 5.30
CA LYS A 227 -4.78 -5.29 5.93
C LYS A 227 -6.03 -5.56 5.13
N ILE A 228 -5.94 -6.47 4.18
CA ILE A 228 -7.01 -6.80 3.24
C ILE A 228 -7.23 -8.30 3.28
N VAL A 229 -8.49 -8.70 3.35
CA VAL A 229 -8.92 -10.08 3.07
C VAL A 229 -10.00 -10.01 2.00
N VAL A 230 -9.94 -10.88 1.00
CA VAL A 230 -10.98 -11.10 0.01
C VAL A 230 -11.30 -12.58 0.00
N ILE A 231 -12.57 -12.92 0.22
CA ILE A 231 -13.07 -14.29 0.25
C ILE A 231 -14.14 -14.41 -0.84
N ASP A 232 -13.92 -15.33 -1.77
CA ASP A 232 -14.81 -15.69 -2.88
C ASP A 232 -15.25 -14.53 -3.80
N GLY A 233 -14.64 -13.35 -3.63
CA GLY A 233 -14.99 -12.14 -4.38
C GLY A 233 -16.26 -11.46 -3.87
N ILE A 234 -16.81 -11.90 -2.73
CA ILE A 234 -18.07 -11.41 -2.15
C ILE A 234 -17.81 -10.75 -0.79
N ILE A 235 -16.90 -11.31 0.01
CA ILE A 235 -16.59 -10.78 1.34
C ILE A 235 -15.22 -10.10 1.33
N GLY A 236 -15.17 -8.86 1.82
CA GLY A 236 -13.98 -8.04 1.95
C GLY A 236 -13.75 -7.59 3.39
N TYR A 237 -12.49 -7.55 3.82
CA TYR A 237 -12.09 -6.93 5.09
C TYR A 237 -11.06 -5.85 4.88
N VAL A 238 -11.22 -4.72 5.59
CA VAL A 238 -10.25 -3.62 5.63
C VAL A 238 -10.21 -2.96 7.02
N GLY A 239 -9.05 -2.47 7.45
CA GLY A 239 -8.93 -1.74 8.72
C GLY A 239 -7.52 -1.69 9.29
N GLY A 240 -7.39 -1.51 10.61
CA GLY A 240 -6.09 -1.36 11.31
C GLY A 240 -5.48 -2.64 11.88
N ILE A 241 -6.33 -3.65 12.14
CA ILE A 241 -6.00 -4.86 12.89
C ILE A 241 -5.15 -5.86 12.09
N ASN A 242 -3.95 -6.20 12.58
CA ASN A 242 -3.06 -7.21 11.99
C ASN A 242 -3.31 -8.63 12.53
N ILE A 243 -2.54 -9.63 12.06
CA ILE A 243 -2.62 -11.02 12.56
C ILE A 243 -1.48 -11.28 13.56
N SER A 244 -1.79 -11.14 14.85
CA SER A 244 -0.88 -11.37 15.99
C SER A 244 -1.71 -11.38 17.28
N ASN A 245 -1.27 -12.13 18.30
CA ASN A 245 -1.89 -12.19 19.64
C ASN A 245 -2.06 -10.80 20.27
N GLU A 246 -1.16 -9.86 19.98
CA GLU A 246 -1.24 -8.45 20.45
C GLU A 246 -2.55 -7.75 20.06
N TYR A 247 -3.21 -8.22 19.01
CA TYR A 247 -4.46 -7.65 18.53
C TYR A 247 -5.70 -8.36 19.07
N SER A 248 -5.59 -9.58 19.61
CA SER A 248 -6.76 -10.34 20.08
C SER A 248 -7.26 -9.92 21.45
N ASN A 249 -6.50 -9.11 22.19
CA ASN A 249 -6.79 -8.69 23.57
C ASN A 249 -7.04 -9.84 24.57
N ALA A 250 -6.78 -11.10 24.20
CA ALA A 250 -7.09 -12.24 25.05
C ALA A 250 -6.09 -12.43 26.21
N LYS A 251 -4.81 -12.13 25.99
CA LYS A 251 -3.71 -12.33 26.95
C LYS A 251 -2.67 -11.21 26.86
N ASN A 252 -3.11 -9.97 26.74
CA ASN A 252 -2.21 -8.82 26.51
C ASN A 252 -2.13 -7.94 27.75
N ASP A 253 -0.93 -7.44 28.05
CA ASP A 253 -0.70 -6.50 29.15
C ASP A 253 -1.39 -5.14 28.89
N ASN A 254 -1.54 -4.77 27.61
CA ASN A 254 -2.21 -3.54 27.18
C ASN A 254 -3.38 -3.86 26.26
N TYR A 255 -4.44 -3.07 26.37
CA TYR A 255 -5.62 -3.18 25.51
C TYR A 255 -5.38 -2.53 24.15
N TRP A 256 -5.47 -3.31 23.08
CA TRP A 256 -5.37 -2.82 21.72
C TRP A 256 -6.74 -2.39 21.20
N ARG A 257 -7.00 -1.08 21.19
CA ARG A 257 -8.20 -0.49 20.59
C ARG A 257 -7.97 -0.18 19.12
N ASP A 258 -8.78 -0.74 18.25
CA ASP A 258 -8.72 -0.50 16.79
C ASP A 258 -10.08 -0.79 16.13
N THR A 259 -10.21 -0.55 14.83
CA THR A 259 -11.45 -0.75 14.08
C THR A 259 -11.16 -1.44 12.75
N HIS A 260 -12.05 -2.36 12.38
CA HIS A 260 -12.05 -3.06 11.11
C HIS A 260 -13.45 -3.03 10.52
N LEU A 261 -13.54 -3.21 9.21
CA LEU A 261 -14.80 -3.35 8.49
C LEU A 261 -14.82 -4.72 7.83
N ARG A 262 -15.97 -5.39 7.93
CA ARG A 262 -16.37 -6.49 7.03
C ARG A 262 -17.38 -5.91 6.05
N ILE A 263 -17.17 -6.16 4.77
CA ILE A 263 -17.98 -5.67 3.67
C ILE A 263 -18.44 -6.89 2.89
N GLU A 264 -19.73 -6.98 2.60
CA GLU A 264 -20.33 -8.05 1.80
C GLU A 264 -21.21 -7.45 0.71
N GLY A 265 -21.03 -7.90 -0.53
CA GLY A 265 -21.76 -7.39 -1.70
C GLY A 265 -20.96 -7.46 -2.99
#